data_AF-A0A8S3JCQ5-F1
#
_entry.id   AF-A0A8S3JCQ5-F1
#
_cell.length_a   1.000
_cell.length_b   1.000
_cell.length_c   1.000
_cell.angle_alpha   90.00
_cell.angle_beta   90.00
_cell.angle_gamma   90.00
#
_symmetry.space_group_name_H-M   'P 1'
#
loop_
_entity.id
_entity.type
_entity.pdbx_description
1 polymer ?
#
loop_
_entity_poly.entity_id
_entity_poly.type
_entity_poly.pdbx_seq_one_letter_code
_entity_poly.pdbx_strand_id
1 'polypeptide(L)'
;MIVKAYIDKSTNIGERKSVLKIQKQRMRNFEALTILICFGIESAWCVVFVCRLWWTWLEKTSTRNSSKTGQITGDRKNEINKFFITRPAYISVELNAHNLLYLVLLVKQQDLPKQTLLNIHLFSSQPCESLFRDARSLSSAFSTNINFTVKNFIGRAQKLSILNQMKYNQSKKDLRFPINHKQKHQHSSTSIDQLNEIDNQIGYTTVNIKRI
;
A
#
# COMPACT_ATOMS: atom_id res chain seq x y z
N MET A 1 20.97 11.71 17.84
CA MET A 1 21.97 11.64 18.94
C MET A 1 22.86 10.39 18.85
N ILE A 2 22.30 9.19 18.69
CA ILE A 2 23.03 7.89 18.65
C ILE A 2 24.07 7.80 17.52
N VAL A 3 23.78 8.33 16.33
CA VAL A 3 24.69 8.26 15.17
C VAL A 3 25.94 9.13 15.36
N LYS A 4 25.83 10.26 16.07
CA LYS A 4 26.97 11.15 16.34
C LYS A 4 27.98 10.46 17.26
N ALA A 5 27.49 9.74 18.26
CA ALA A 5 28.30 8.93 19.16
C ALA A 5 28.98 7.73 18.46
N TYR A 6 28.36 7.16 17.43
CA TYR A 6 28.95 6.08 16.65
C TYR A 6 30.06 6.57 15.69
N ILE A 7 29.87 7.75 15.10
CA ILE A 7 30.86 8.39 14.22
C ILE A 7 32.14 8.75 14.98
N ASP A 8 32.03 9.22 16.24
CA ASP A 8 33.21 9.55 17.06
C ASP A 8 34.02 8.31 17.48
N LYS A 9 33.40 7.13 17.57
CA LYS A 9 34.06 5.89 18.01
C LYS A 9 34.80 5.12 16.90
N SER A 10 34.50 5.37 15.62
CA SER A 10 35.17 4.69 14.50
C SER A 10 36.53 5.35 14.20
N THR A 11 37.65 4.65 14.37
CA THR A 11 39.00 5.16 14.05
C THR A 11 39.33 5.08 12.54
N ASN A 12 38.50 4.39 11.74
CA ASN A 12 38.78 4.15 10.34
C ASN A 12 38.10 5.19 9.42
N ILE A 13 38.92 6.02 8.78
CA ILE A 13 38.50 7.08 7.85
C ILE A 13 37.66 6.53 6.67
N GLY A 14 37.91 5.29 6.24
CA GLY A 14 37.16 4.64 5.16
C GLY A 14 35.71 4.34 5.54
N GLU A 15 35.48 3.85 6.76
CA GLU A 15 34.14 3.56 7.28
C GLU A 15 33.33 4.84 7.51
N ARG A 16 33.96 5.92 8.00
CA ARG A 16 33.28 7.21 8.17
C ARG A 16 32.76 7.75 6.83
N LYS A 17 33.55 7.62 5.74
CA LYS A 17 33.15 8.06 4.40
C LYS A 17 31.99 7.23 3.84
N SER A 18 31.98 5.91 4.05
CA SER A 18 30.88 5.05 3.58
C SER A 18 29.58 5.33 4.33
N VAL A 19 29.63 5.49 5.67
CA VAL A 19 28.46 5.85 6.49
C VAL A 19 27.90 7.21 6.10
N LEU A 20 28.75 8.22 5.90
CA LEU A 20 28.30 9.55 5.44
C LEU A 20 27.66 9.51 4.06
N LYS A 21 28.20 8.69 3.14
CA LYS A 21 27.62 8.51 1.79
C LYS A 21 26.23 7.86 1.87
N ILE A 22 26.07 6.83 2.70
CA ILE A 22 24.77 6.18 2.94
C ILE A 22 23.76 7.15 3.56
N GLN A 23 24.17 7.95 4.54
CA GLN A 23 23.30 8.95 5.19
C GLN A 23 22.86 10.04 4.21
N LYS A 24 23.79 10.57 3.40
CA LYS A 24 23.46 11.57 2.37
C LYS A 24 22.51 11.00 1.32
N GLN A 25 22.67 9.72 0.95
CA GLN A 25 21.73 9.05 0.06
C GLN A 25 20.33 8.90 0.70
N ARG A 26 20.25 8.52 1.98
CA ARG A 26 18.98 8.40 2.70
C ARG A 26 18.24 9.73 2.79
N MET A 27 18.95 10.82 3.06
CA MET A 27 18.35 12.17 3.11
C MET A 27 17.77 12.58 1.75
N ARG A 28 18.52 12.38 0.66
CA ARG A 28 18.03 12.68 -0.70
C ARG A 28 16.82 11.83 -1.09
N ASN A 29 16.81 10.54 -0.73
CA ASN A 29 15.65 9.67 -0.96
C ASN A 29 14.42 10.13 -0.15
N PHE A 30 14.62 10.63 1.07
CA PHE A 30 13.54 11.15 1.91
C PHE A 30 12.94 12.45 1.34
N GLU A 31 13.78 13.34 0.82
CA GLU A 31 13.33 14.57 0.14
C GLU A 31 12.52 14.25 -1.12
N ALA A 32 13.03 13.35 -1.98
CA ALA A 32 12.32 12.92 -3.19
C ALA A 32 10.96 12.27 -2.87
N LEU A 33 10.91 11.47 -1.80
CA LEU A 33 9.67 10.86 -1.33
C LEU A 33 8.68 11.92 -0.83
N THR A 34 9.16 12.92 -0.11
CA THR A 34 8.31 14.02 0.39
C THR A 34 7.68 14.76 -0.77
N ILE A 35 8.44 15.05 -1.83
CA ILE A 35 7.93 15.68 -3.06
C ILE A 35 6.86 14.80 -3.73
N LEU A 36 7.11 13.49 -3.84
CA LEU A 36 6.15 12.56 -4.44
C LEU A 36 4.83 12.49 -3.64
N ILE A 37 4.94 12.48 -2.31
CA ILE A 37 3.77 12.48 -1.41
C ILE A 37 2.99 13.79 -1.55
N CYS A 38 3.67 14.94 -1.57
CA CYS A 38 3.03 16.24 -1.81
C CYS A 38 2.25 16.24 -3.12
N PHE A 39 2.88 15.78 -4.22
CA PHE A 39 2.21 15.66 -5.52
C PHE A 39 0.99 14.72 -5.47
N GLY A 40 1.10 13.60 -4.74
CA GLY A 40 -0.01 12.67 -4.53
C GLY A 40 -1.18 13.28 -3.76
N ILE A 41 -0.92 14.05 -2.70
CA ILE A 41 -1.94 14.75 -1.91
C ILE A 41 -2.62 15.81 -2.77
N GLU A 42 -1.84 16.65 -3.47
CA GLU A 42 -2.37 17.68 -4.38
C GLU A 42 -3.25 17.07 -5.46
N SER A 43 -2.81 15.98 -6.08
CA SER A 43 -3.59 15.25 -7.09
C SER A 43 -4.88 14.68 -6.51
N ALA A 44 -4.84 14.06 -5.33
CA ALA A 44 -6.03 13.51 -4.66
C ALA A 44 -7.05 14.62 -4.34
N TRP A 45 -6.59 15.76 -3.83
CA TRP A 45 -7.46 16.88 -3.54
C TRP A 45 -8.01 17.56 -4.80
N CYS A 46 -7.22 17.65 -5.86
CA CYS A 46 -7.69 18.13 -7.17
C CYS A 46 -8.89 17.31 -7.65
N VAL A 47 -8.81 15.97 -7.56
CA VAL A 47 -9.93 15.07 -7.88
C VAL A 47 -11.14 15.35 -6.99
N VAL A 48 -10.96 15.49 -5.68
CA VAL A 48 -12.06 15.84 -4.74
C VAL A 48 -12.73 17.15 -5.12
N PHE A 49 -11.95 18.20 -5.45
CA PHE A 49 -12.49 19.49 -5.86
C PHE A 49 -13.28 19.38 -7.17
N VAL A 50 -12.76 18.68 -8.17
CA VAL A 50 -13.48 18.44 -9.43
C VAL A 50 -14.78 17.68 -9.18
N CYS A 51 -14.74 16.64 -8.34
CA CYS A 51 -15.94 15.89 -7.98
C CYS A 51 -16.98 16.74 -7.22
N ARG A 52 -16.54 17.63 -6.31
CA ARG A 52 -17.43 18.58 -5.61
C ARG A 52 -18.09 19.55 -6.57
N LEU A 53 -17.32 20.16 -7.47
CA LEU A 53 -17.85 21.06 -8.50
C LEU A 53 -18.87 20.35 -9.39
N TRP A 54 -18.55 19.13 -9.82
CA TRP A 54 -19.46 18.30 -10.61
C TRP A 54 -20.75 17.98 -9.86
N TRP A 55 -20.67 17.61 -8.58
CA TRP A 55 -21.83 17.30 -7.76
C TRP A 55 -22.72 18.54 -7.52
N THR A 56 -22.13 19.69 -7.19
CA THR A 56 -22.86 20.96 -7.05
C THR A 56 -23.56 21.36 -8.35
N TRP A 57 -22.90 21.15 -9.49
CA TRP A 57 -23.51 21.40 -10.80
C TRP A 57 -24.70 20.46 -11.07
N LEU A 58 -24.59 19.18 -10.72
CA LEU A 58 -25.69 18.22 -10.83
C LEU A 58 -26.90 18.59 -9.96
N GLU A 59 -26.67 18.99 -8.70
CA GLU A 59 -27.75 19.41 -7.80
C GLU A 59 -28.50 20.64 -8.33
N LYS A 60 -27.77 21.60 -8.90
CA LYS A 60 -28.35 22.81 -9.51
C LYS A 60 -29.15 22.50 -10.79
N THR A 61 -28.70 21.54 -11.59
CA THR A 61 -29.40 21.15 -12.84
C THR A 61 -30.61 20.26 -12.57
N SER A 62 -30.55 19.40 -11.54
CA SER A 62 -31.68 18.57 -11.10
C SER A 62 -32.85 19.43 -10.59
N THR A 63 -32.58 20.39 -9.70
CA THR A 63 -33.60 21.30 -9.13
C THR A 63 -34.29 22.18 -10.18
N ARG A 64 -33.57 22.58 -11.23
CA ARG A 64 -34.13 23.33 -12.38
C ARG A 64 -35.09 22.51 -13.24
N ASN A 65 -34.94 21.18 -13.27
CA ASN A 65 -35.78 20.30 -14.07
C ASN A 65 -36.99 19.79 -13.28
N SER A 66 -36.87 19.56 -11.97
CA SER A 66 -37.99 19.12 -11.12
C SER A 66 -39.10 20.16 -10.99
N SER A 67 -38.80 21.44 -11.19
CA SER A 67 -39.80 22.53 -11.15
C SER A 67 -40.69 22.59 -12.41
N LYS A 68 -40.44 21.76 -13.44
CA LYS A 68 -41.20 21.76 -14.70
C LYS A 68 -42.12 20.55 -14.92
N THR A 69 -42.09 19.53 -14.06
CA THR A 69 -42.84 18.29 -14.35
C THR A 69 -43.44 17.69 -13.08
N GLY A 70 -44.73 17.97 -12.84
CA GLY A 70 -45.52 17.39 -11.76
C GLY A 70 -46.00 15.96 -12.05
N GLN A 71 -45.09 15.01 -12.25
CA GLN A 71 -45.44 13.59 -12.36
C GLN A 71 -44.51 12.72 -11.50
N ILE A 72 -45.04 12.34 -10.35
CA ILE A 72 -44.54 11.33 -9.41
C ILE A 72 -45.24 10.04 -9.86
N THR A 73 -44.61 8.92 -10.22
CA THR A 73 -43.99 7.93 -9.35
C THR A 73 -43.48 6.80 -10.26
N GLY A 74 -42.18 6.73 -10.55
CA GLY A 74 -41.62 5.62 -11.34
C GLY A 74 -40.14 5.76 -11.68
N ASP A 75 -39.67 6.98 -11.90
CA ASP A 75 -38.35 7.23 -12.50
C ASP A 75 -37.15 7.32 -11.55
N ARG A 76 -37.37 7.28 -10.22
CA ARG A 76 -36.27 7.42 -9.25
C ARG A 76 -35.16 6.36 -9.42
N LYS A 77 -35.53 5.15 -9.87
CA LYS A 77 -34.58 4.07 -10.13
C LYS A 77 -33.82 4.24 -11.45
N ASN A 78 -34.43 4.90 -12.44
CA ASN A 78 -33.79 5.26 -13.71
C ASN A 78 -32.84 6.45 -13.56
N GLU A 79 -33.14 7.39 -12.66
CA GLU A 79 -32.27 8.56 -12.41
C GLU A 79 -30.95 8.20 -11.71
N ILE A 80 -30.93 7.22 -10.82
CA ILE A 80 -29.70 6.79 -10.11
C ILE A 80 -28.63 6.26 -11.09
N ASN A 81 -29.05 5.64 -12.20
CA ASN A 81 -28.15 5.16 -13.26
C ASN A 81 -27.74 6.23 -14.27
N LYS A 82 -28.24 7.46 -14.16
CA LYS A 82 -27.96 8.53 -15.12
C LYS A 82 -26.63 9.23 -14.87
N PHE A 83 -26.07 9.09 -13.66
CA PHE A 83 -24.85 9.80 -13.28
C PHE A 83 -23.61 8.96 -13.57
N PHE A 84 -22.59 9.61 -14.13
CA PHE A 84 -21.29 8.99 -14.39
C PHE A 84 -20.58 8.50 -13.11
N ILE A 85 -20.72 9.24 -12.00
CA ILE A 85 -20.19 8.87 -10.67
C ILE A 85 -21.36 8.77 -9.69
N THR A 86 -21.50 7.63 -9.04
CA THR A 86 -22.54 7.45 -8.02
C THR A 86 -22.15 8.16 -6.72
N ARG A 87 -23.15 8.56 -5.92
CA ARG A 87 -22.89 9.21 -4.61
C ARG A 87 -21.95 8.42 -3.70
N PRO A 88 -22.06 7.08 -3.58
CA PRO A 88 -21.10 6.30 -2.78
C PRO A 88 -19.68 6.36 -3.32
N ALA A 89 -19.50 6.35 -4.65
CA ALA A 89 -18.19 6.48 -5.27
C ALA A 89 -17.58 7.87 -5.06
N TYR A 90 -18.40 8.91 -5.09
CA TYR A 90 -17.97 10.27 -4.73
C TYR A 90 -17.47 10.34 -3.28
N ILE A 91 -18.29 9.86 -2.32
CA ILE A 91 -17.95 9.87 -0.88
C ILE A 91 -16.69 9.05 -0.61
N SER A 92 -16.48 7.93 -1.31
CA SER A 92 -15.28 7.10 -1.12
C SER A 92 -14.01 7.80 -1.59
N VAL A 93 -14.04 8.54 -2.70
CA VAL A 93 -12.91 9.37 -3.16
C VAL A 93 -12.55 10.42 -2.10
N GLU A 94 -13.57 11.11 -1.57
CA GLU A 94 -13.38 12.13 -0.53
C GLU A 94 -12.81 11.53 0.77
N LEU A 95 -13.36 10.41 1.23
CA LEU A 95 -12.83 9.67 2.39
C LEU A 95 -11.38 9.24 2.18
N ASN A 96 -11.03 8.72 1.00
CA ASN A 96 -9.67 8.29 0.70
C ASN A 96 -8.67 9.45 0.72
N ALA A 97 -9.05 10.61 0.18
CA ALA A 97 -8.20 11.82 0.23
C ALA A 97 -8.00 12.32 1.66
N HIS A 98 -9.06 12.33 2.47
CA HIS A 98 -8.98 12.68 3.89
C HIS A 98 -8.11 11.70 4.68
N ASN A 99 -8.26 10.39 4.45
CA ASN A 99 -7.47 9.36 5.10
C ASN A 99 -5.98 9.49 4.75
N LEU A 100 -5.65 9.78 3.48
CA LEU A 100 -4.28 10.03 3.06
C LEU A 100 -3.68 11.24 3.78
N LEU A 101 -4.42 12.35 3.85
CA LEU A 101 -3.99 13.54 4.57
C LEU A 101 -3.77 13.23 6.07
N TYR A 102 -4.70 12.49 6.68
CA TYR A 102 -4.61 12.11 8.08
C TYR A 102 -3.40 11.24 8.38
N LEU A 103 -3.09 10.25 7.53
CA LEU A 103 -1.87 9.44 7.64
C LEU A 103 -0.59 10.29 7.60
N VAL A 104 -0.56 11.30 6.72
CA VAL A 104 0.58 12.23 6.60
C VAL A 104 0.73 13.08 7.86
N LEU A 105 -0.39 13.56 8.42
CA LEU A 105 -0.39 14.31 9.69
C LEU A 105 0.13 13.45 10.85
N LEU A 106 -0.34 12.21 10.97
CA LEU A 106 0.12 11.27 11.99
C LEU A 106 1.63 10.98 11.90
N VAL A 107 2.16 10.81 10.69
CA VAL A 107 3.60 10.62 10.50
C VAL A 107 4.38 11.90 10.82
N LYS A 108 3.83 13.07 10.54
CA LYS A 108 4.42 14.36 10.93
C LYS A 108 4.45 14.55 12.45
N GLN A 109 3.40 14.10 13.14
CA GLN A 109 3.28 14.10 14.60
C GLN A 109 4.14 13.03 15.27
N GLN A 110 4.75 12.12 14.50
CA GLN A 110 5.55 10.98 14.96
C GLN A 110 4.73 9.88 15.67
N ASP A 111 3.41 9.90 15.53
CA ASP A 111 2.54 8.82 16.02
C ASP A 111 2.66 7.56 15.17
N LEU A 112 3.05 7.71 13.89
CA LEU A 112 3.30 6.62 12.96
C LEU A 112 4.74 6.65 12.40
N PRO A 113 5.36 5.48 12.12
CA PRO A 113 6.64 5.41 11.44
C PRO A 113 6.61 6.02 10.04
N LYS A 114 7.71 6.66 9.64
CA LYS A 114 7.87 7.23 8.28
C LYS A 114 7.74 6.17 7.17
N GLN A 115 8.06 4.92 7.48
CA GLN A 115 7.92 3.77 6.59
C GLN A 115 6.47 3.51 6.19
N THR A 116 5.49 3.97 6.97
CA THR A 116 4.07 3.82 6.60
C THR A 116 3.77 4.54 5.29
N LEU A 117 4.33 5.73 5.06
CA LEU A 117 4.11 6.48 3.81
C LEU A 117 4.79 5.83 2.61
N LEU A 118 5.94 5.16 2.82
CA LEU A 118 6.59 4.34 1.79
C LEU A 118 5.70 3.16 1.36
N ASN A 119 4.93 2.64 2.31
CA ASN A 119 4.08 1.47 2.12
C ASN A 119 2.61 1.85 1.87
N ILE A 120 2.32 3.06 1.37
CA ILE A 120 0.95 3.51 1.14
C ILE A 120 0.16 2.58 0.20
N HIS A 121 0.85 1.92 -0.72
CA HIS A 121 0.26 0.93 -1.63
C HIS A 121 -0.38 -0.27 -0.90
N LEU A 122 0.07 -0.59 0.33
CA LEU A 122 -0.51 -1.65 1.15
C LEU A 122 -1.91 -1.30 1.67
N PHE A 123 -2.29 -0.03 1.70
CA PHE A 123 -3.64 0.42 2.10
C PHE A 123 -4.67 0.32 0.95
N SER A 124 -4.27 -0.18 -0.22
CA SER A 124 -5.19 -0.48 -1.31
C SER A 124 -5.87 -1.84 -1.13
N SER A 125 -6.88 -2.14 -1.93
CA SER A 125 -7.51 -3.46 -1.98
C SER A 125 -6.66 -4.52 -2.71
N GLN A 126 -5.61 -4.11 -3.43
CA GLN A 126 -4.81 -4.98 -4.28
C GLN A 126 -4.13 -6.14 -3.53
N PRO A 127 -3.55 -5.94 -2.32
CA PRO A 127 -3.01 -7.05 -1.54
C PRO A 127 -4.08 -8.09 -1.17
N CYS A 128 -5.30 -7.64 -0.83
CA CYS A 128 -6.41 -8.54 -0.53
C CYS A 128 -6.83 -9.34 -1.76
N GLU A 129 -6.95 -8.68 -2.93
CA GLU A 129 -7.27 -9.36 -4.18
C GLU A 129 -6.20 -10.40 -4.56
N SER A 130 -4.92 -10.06 -4.39
CA SER A 130 -3.82 -10.99 -4.59
C SER A 130 -3.92 -12.19 -3.65
N LEU A 131 -4.20 -11.95 -2.37
CA LEU A 131 -4.39 -13.02 -1.38
C LEU A 131 -5.55 -13.94 -1.77
N PHE A 132 -6.68 -13.40 -2.22
CA PHE A 132 -7.82 -14.20 -2.68
C PHE A 132 -7.49 -14.99 -3.94
N ARG A 133 -6.75 -14.41 -4.88
CA ARG A 133 -6.28 -15.10 -6.09
C ARG A 133 -5.35 -16.26 -5.75
N ASP A 134 -4.39 -16.04 -4.84
CA ASP A 134 -3.47 -17.08 -4.38
C ASP A 134 -4.23 -18.19 -3.64
N ALA A 135 -5.17 -17.84 -2.77
CA ALA A 135 -6.05 -18.80 -2.11
C ALA A 135 -6.90 -19.61 -3.10
N ARG A 136 -7.37 -19.02 -4.20
CA ARG A 136 -8.06 -19.77 -5.27
C ARG A 136 -7.12 -20.71 -6.01
N SER A 137 -5.86 -20.32 -6.21
CA SER A 137 -4.85 -21.16 -6.88
C SER A 137 -4.42 -22.38 -6.06
N LEU A 138 -4.60 -22.34 -4.73
CA LEU A 138 -4.31 -23.44 -3.80
C LEU A 138 -5.40 -24.54 -3.76
N SER A 139 -6.31 -24.58 -4.75
CA SER A 139 -7.26 -25.68 -4.90
C SER A 139 -6.56 -26.99 -5.30
N SER A 140 -7.11 -28.13 -4.88
CA SER A 140 -6.58 -29.46 -5.23
C SER A 140 -6.58 -29.67 -6.75
N ALA A 141 -5.65 -30.49 -7.26
CA ALA A 141 -5.39 -30.72 -8.70
C ALA A 141 -6.63 -31.14 -9.53
N PHE A 142 -7.70 -31.59 -8.88
CA PHE A 142 -8.96 -32.00 -9.51
C PHE A 142 -10.18 -31.22 -9.00
N SER A 143 -9.98 -30.11 -8.28
CA SER A 143 -11.06 -29.28 -7.75
C SER A 143 -11.09 -27.93 -8.46
N THR A 144 -12.10 -27.73 -9.30
CA THR A 144 -12.42 -26.45 -9.93
C THR A 144 -13.23 -25.54 -9.01
N ASN A 145 -13.34 -25.87 -7.71
CA ASN A 145 -14.17 -25.11 -6.80
C ASN A 145 -13.52 -23.76 -6.46
N ILE A 146 -13.94 -22.74 -7.21
CA ILE A 146 -13.56 -21.32 -7.04
C ILE A 146 -14.19 -20.69 -5.80
N ASN A 147 -15.26 -21.31 -5.29
CA ASN A 147 -16.01 -20.84 -4.13
C ASN A 147 -15.54 -21.63 -2.90
N PHE A 148 -15.23 -20.91 -1.83
CA PHE A 148 -14.85 -21.53 -0.57
C PHE A 148 -15.59 -20.85 0.58
N THR A 149 -15.96 -21.67 1.57
CA THR A 149 -16.44 -21.16 2.86
C THR A 149 -15.31 -20.43 3.59
N VAL A 150 -15.65 -19.61 4.58
CA VAL A 150 -14.65 -18.93 5.43
C VAL A 150 -13.69 -19.94 6.07
N LYS A 151 -14.19 -21.09 6.53
CA LYS A 151 -13.35 -22.17 7.08
C LYS A 151 -12.32 -22.66 6.06
N ASN A 152 -12.75 -22.86 4.82
CA ASN A 152 -11.85 -23.28 3.73
C ASN A 152 -10.83 -22.17 3.40
N PHE A 153 -11.24 -20.90 3.41
CA PHE A 153 -10.33 -19.78 3.20
C PHE A 153 -9.24 -19.73 4.26
N ILE A 154 -9.59 -19.81 5.55
CA ILE A 154 -8.62 -19.77 6.66
C ILE A 154 -7.60 -20.90 6.52
N GLY A 155 -8.05 -22.12 6.21
CA GLY A 155 -7.15 -23.25 5.99
C GLY A 155 -6.19 -23.03 4.81
N ARG A 156 -6.64 -22.35 3.74
CA ARG A 156 -5.77 -22.00 2.61
C ARG A 156 -4.83 -20.84 2.94
N ALA A 157 -5.28 -19.84 3.69
CA ALA A 157 -4.46 -18.72 4.13
C ALA A 157 -3.32 -19.18 5.05
N GLN A 158 -3.57 -20.15 5.94
CA GLN A 158 -2.53 -20.79 6.76
C GLN A 158 -1.48 -21.50 5.88
N LYS A 159 -1.91 -22.27 4.88
CA LYS A 159 -1.00 -22.91 3.91
C LYS A 159 -0.18 -21.87 3.14
N LEU A 160 -0.81 -20.77 2.71
CA LEU A 160 -0.13 -19.69 2.01
C LEU A 160 0.92 -19.00 2.90
N SER A 161 0.60 -18.79 4.18
CA SER A 161 1.55 -18.24 5.16
C SER A 161 2.80 -19.13 5.28
N ILE A 162 2.61 -20.44 5.39
CA ILE A 162 3.72 -21.42 5.43
C ILE A 162 4.54 -21.37 4.13
N LEU A 163 3.88 -21.32 2.97
CA LEU A 163 4.56 -21.21 1.67
C LEU A 163 5.38 -19.92 1.56
N ASN A 164 4.85 -18.79 2.06
CA ASN A 164 5.56 -17.53 2.06
C ASN A 164 6.78 -17.57 3.00
N GLN A 165 6.66 -18.21 4.16
CA GLN A 165 7.80 -18.45 5.06
C GLN A 165 8.87 -19.34 4.40
N MET A 166 8.46 -20.40 3.69
CA MET A 166 9.39 -21.26 2.95
C MET A 166 10.12 -20.48 1.86
N LYS A 167 9.41 -19.67 1.05
CA LYS A 167 10.01 -18.79 0.03
C LYS A 167 11.00 -17.80 0.63
N TYR A 168 10.65 -17.20 1.77
CA TYR A 168 11.53 -16.28 2.49
C TYR A 168 12.79 -16.98 3.02
N ASN A 169 12.67 -18.21 3.52
CA ASN A 169 13.82 -18.98 3.99
C ASN A 169 14.69 -19.50 2.84
N GLN A 170 14.10 -19.72 1.66
CA GLN A 170 14.79 -20.13 0.45
C GLN A 170 15.88 -19.11 0.07
N SER A 171 15.58 -17.81 0.13
CA SER A 171 16.55 -16.76 -0.19
C SER A 171 17.69 -16.65 0.83
N LYS A 172 17.53 -17.20 2.04
CA LYS A 172 18.52 -17.11 3.13
C LYS A 172 19.41 -18.34 3.29
N LYS A 173 18.97 -19.54 2.90
CA LYS A 173 19.61 -20.81 3.32
C LYS A 173 20.13 -21.71 2.19
N ASP A 174 20.28 -21.20 0.96
CA ASP A 174 20.66 -21.99 -0.25
C ASP A 174 19.83 -23.28 -0.45
N LEU A 175 18.62 -23.31 0.12
CA LEU A 175 17.66 -24.37 -0.13
C LEU A 175 17.05 -24.10 -1.51
N ARG A 176 17.06 -25.08 -2.42
CA ARG A 176 16.43 -24.96 -3.73
C ARG A 176 15.16 -25.79 -3.76
N PHE A 177 14.01 -25.13 -3.78
CA PHE A 177 12.74 -25.80 -4.06
C PHE A 177 12.55 -25.98 -5.56
N PRO A 178 11.86 -27.04 -6.00
CA PRO A 178 11.46 -27.19 -7.41
C PRO A 178 10.61 -25.99 -7.83
N ILE A 179 11.13 -25.19 -8.76
CA ILE A 179 10.40 -24.07 -9.34
C ILE A 179 9.75 -24.57 -10.63
N ASN A 180 8.44 -24.41 -10.76
CA ASN A 180 7.75 -24.67 -12.02
C ASN A 180 8.39 -23.80 -13.12
N HIS A 181 8.92 -24.45 -14.16
CA HIS A 181 9.75 -23.82 -15.20
C HIS A 181 9.12 -22.58 -15.88
N LYS A 182 7.80 -22.42 -15.83
CA LYS A 182 7.07 -21.25 -16.35
C LYS A 182 7.32 -19.96 -15.55
N GLN A 183 7.72 -20.01 -14.28
CA GLN A 183 7.97 -18.81 -13.46
C GLN A 183 9.40 -18.27 -13.58
N LYS A 184 10.29 -18.98 -14.30
CA LYS A 184 11.71 -18.61 -14.38
C LYS A 184 11.97 -17.31 -15.14
N HIS A 185 11.04 -16.90 -16.01
CA HIS A 185 11.19 -15.68 -16.83
C HIS A 185 10.73 -14.38 -16.15
N GLN A 186 10.03 -14.44 -15.01
CA GLN A 186 9.56 -13.23 -14.32
C GLN A 186 10.50 -12.75 -13.20
N HIS A 187 11.48 -13.56 -12.79
CA HIS A 187 12.31 -13.25 -11.63
C HIS A 187 13.61 -12.48 -11.95
N SER A 188 13.86 -12.17 -13.23
CA SER A 188 14.89 -11.21 -13.60
C SER A 188 14.34 -9.80 -13.43
N SER A 189 14.81 -9.14 -12.37
CA SER A 189 14.61 -7.73 -12.01
C SER A 189 13.38 -7.40 -11.14
N THR A 190 13.70 -6.83 -9.97
CA THR A 190 12.86 -5.98 -9.09
C THR A 190 12.15 -6.68 -7.92
N SER A 191 12.53 -6.24 -6.69
CA SER A 191 11.65 -6.03 -5.51
C SER A 191 11.87 -6.83 -4.21
N ILE A 192 12.87 -7.72 -4.08
CA ILE A 192 13.10 -8.43 -2.79
C ILE A 192 14.32 -7.91 -2.01
N ASP A 193 15.33 -7.37 -2.70
CA ASP A 193 16.52 -6.82 -2.02
C ASP A 193 16.20 -5.58 -1.18
N GLN A 194 15.15 -4.82 -1.53
CA GLN A 194 14.73 -3.62 -0.79
C GLN A 194 14.01 -3.93 0.53
N LEU A 195 13.32 -5.07 0.64
CA LEU A 195 12.64 -5.49 1.89
C LEU A 195 13.62 -6.09 2.89
N ASN A 196 14.62 -6.84 2.42
CA ASN A 196 15.67 -7.42 3.27
C ASN A 196 16.60 -6.34 3.87
N GLU A 197 16.78 -5.20 3.21
CA GLU A 197 17.57 -4.09 3.74
C GLU A 197 16.85 -3.36 4.90
N ILE A 198 15.51 -3.43 4.94
CA ILE A 198 14.66 -2.81 5.98
C ILE A 198 14.58 -3.73 7.21
N ASP A 199 14.33 -5.02 7.03
CA ASP A 199 14.22 -5.98 8.15
C ASP A 199 15.56 -6.23 8.87
N ASN A 200 16.67 -6.29 8.12
CA ASN A 200 17.98 -6.42 8.75
C ASN A 200 18.32 -5.19 9.61
N GLN A 201 17.87 -3.98 9.25
CA GLN A 201 18.08 -2.77 10.08
C GLN A 201 17.25 -2.75 11.37
N ILE A 202 16.05 -3.33 11.37
CA ILE A 202 15.21 -3.41 12.58
C ILE A 202 15.77 -4.43 13.58
N GLY A 203 16.33 -5.55 13.09
CA GLY A 203 16.99 -6.58 13.91
C GLY A 203 18.23 -6.07 14.67
N TYR A 204 19.09 -5.27 14.02
CA TYR A 204 20.27 -4.70 14.71
C TYR A 204 19.91 -3.60 15.72
N THR A 205 18.75 -2.96 15.59
CA THR A 205 18.32 -1.90 16.50
C THR A 205 17.72 -2.47 17.79
N THR A 206 17.03 -3.62 17.71
CA THR A 206 16.40 -4.27 18.88
C THR A 206 17.38 -5.08 19.73
N VAL A 207 18.44 -5.64 19.13
CA VAL A 207 19.49 -6.36 19.89
C VAL A 207 20.38 -5.40 20.69
N ASN A 208 20.57 -4.15 20.24
CA ASN A 208 21.39 -3.15 20.93
C ASN A 208 20.68 -2.41 22.08
N ILE A 209 19.35 -2.54 22.23
CA ILE A 209 18.58 -1.89 23.31
C ILE A 209 18.51 -2.77 24.57
N LYS A 210 18.78 -4.09 24.47
CA LYS A 210 18.79 -5.02 25.62
C LYS A 210 20.17 -5.23 26.27
N ARG A 211 21.20 -4.47 25.85
CA ARG A 211 22.58 -4.64 26.34
C ARG A 211 23.30 -3.33 26.70
N ILE A 212 22.52 -2.33 27.12
CA ILE A 212 22.96 -1.11 27.81
C ILE A 212 22.06 -0.98 29.04
#